data_AF-A0A5D4I2Y7-F1
#
_entry.id   AF-A0A5D4I2Y7-F1
#
_cell.length_a   1.000
_cell.length_b   1.000
_cell.length_c   1.000
_cell.angle_alpha   90.00
_cell.angle_beta   90.00
_cell.angle_gamma   90.00
#
_symmetry.space_group_name_H-M   'P 1'
#
loop_
_entity.id
_entity.type
_entity.pdbx_description
1 polymer ?
#
loop_
_entity_poly.entity_id
_entity_poly.type
_entity_poly.pdbx_seq_one_letter_code
_entity_poly.pdbx_strand_id
1 'polypeptide(L)'
;MAAHIRRRLRKGATTTAVAAAAVAALAASQAPAATLADGSAGSGDPKAAGEDTASGETDGAATGNSPYYTDLPPLVTPDRPGSSSGLPAAGSAEAGIPASVLAAYKQAEQTVATTDPSCRLPWQLLAAIGKVESGQARGGRVDANGTTTSPILGPALNGQGFALIKDTDGGAYDSDSVHDRAVGPMQFIPSTWASWGQDANGDGRKDPNNIYDAALAAGRYLCANDRDLALAADLDKAVLSYNRSTEYLRTVRSWYSYYQRGTHEIPDGTGTLPSTPS
;
A
#
# COMPACT_ATOMS: atom_id res chain seq x y z
N MET A 1 -17.90 83.43 -6.06
CA MET A 1 -18.10 83.34 -7.52
C MET A 1 -18.44 81.86 -7.80
N ALA A 2 -19.69 81.50 -8.06
CA ALA A 2 -20.43 81.63 -9.34
C ALA A 2 -19.81 80.70 -10.41
N ALA A 3 -20.41 79.51 -10.63
CA ALA A 3 -21.37 79.16 -11.71
C ALA A 3 -20.64 78.83 -13.05
N HIS A 4 -21.01 77.87 -13.90
CA HIS A 4 -22.33 77.42 -14.43
C HIS A 4 -22.31 75.89 -14.74
N ILE A 5 -23.31 75.04 -14.44
CA ILE A 5 -24.65 74.78 -15.08
C ILE A 5 -24.65 73.85 -16.33
N ARG A 6 -25.05 72.57 -16.11
CA ARG A 6 -25.76 71.61 -17.04
C ARG A 6 -24.98 71.13 -18.30
N ARG A 7 -25.37 70.09 -19.08
CA ARG A 7 -26.61 69.26 -19.13
C ARG A 7 -26.36 67.80 -19.64
N ARG A 8 -27.30 66.92 -19.27
CA ARG A 8 -27.48 65.48 -19.63
C ARG A 8 -27.28 65.08 -21.11
N LEU A 9 -26.92 63.81 -21.34
CA LEU A 9 -27.66 62.95 -22.29
C LEU A 9 -27.96 61.54 -21.71
N ARG A 10 -27.95 60.44 -22.50
CA ARG A 10 -28.62 59.16 -22.17
C ARG A 10 -28.20 57.97 -23.07
N LYS A 11 -28.30 56.73 -22.53
CA LYS A 11 -28.35 55.38 -23.17
C LYS A 11 -27.03 54.63 -23.53
N GLY A 12 -26.92 53.38 -23.06
CA GLY A 12 -27.01 52.21 -23.97
C GLY A 12 -25.81 51.24 -24.11
N ALA A 13 -25.81 50.14 -23.35
CA ALA A 13 -25.15 48.85 -23.65
C ALA A 13 -25.81 47.76 -22.77
N THR A 14 -26.72 46.92 -23.26
CA THR A 14 -26.53 45.61 -23.95
C THR A 14 -25.99 44.49 -23.05
N THR A 15 -26.82 43.47 -22.82
CA THR A 15 -26.60 42.29 -21.97
C THR A 15 -26.14 41.06 -22.75
N THR A 16 -25.21 40.31 -22.16
CA THR A 16 -24.88 38.89 -22.46
C THR A 16 -24.42 38.23 -21.15
N ALA A 17 -24.71 36.96 -20.84
CA ALA A 17 -25.56 35.96 -21.51
C ALA A 17 -26.07 34.88 -20.51
N VAL A 18 -26.69 33.82 -21.05
CA VAL A 18 -26.73 32.40 -20.61
C VAL A 18 -25.98 32.04 -19.30
N ALA A 19 -26.51 31.27 -18.34
CA ALA A 19 -27.88 30.74 -18.10
C ALA A 19 -27.96 30.10 -16.68
N ALA A 20 -29.12 29.53 -16.32
CA ALA A 20 -29.30 28.61 -15.18
C ALA A 20 -30.17 27.41 -15.60
N ALA A 21 -29.93 26.22 -15.02
CA ALA A 21 -30.59 24.98 -15.42
C ALA A 21 -31.97 24.77 -14.75
N ALA A 22 -32.85 24.04 -15.43
CA ALA A 22 -34.09 23.50 -14.85
C ALA A 22 -34.20 22.01 -15.22
N VAL A 23 -34.27 21.14 -14.22
CA VAL A 23 -34.46 19.70 -14.41
C VAL A 23 -35.94 19.38 -14.48
N ALA A 24 -36.34 18.56 -15.46
CA ALA A 24 -37.64 17.92 -15.50
C ALA A 24 -37.44 16.42 -15.76
N ALA A 25 -37.73 15.59 -14.75
CA ALA A 25 -37.70 14.15 -14.88
C ALA A 25 -39.08 13.61 -15.28
N LEU A 26 -39.12 12.59 -16.13
CA LEU A 26 -40.28 11.70 -16.28
C LEU A 26 -39.79 10.29 -16.61
N ALA A 27 -40.42 9.28 -16.02
CA ALA A 27 -39.97 7.90 -16.07
C ALA A 27 -40.86 7.03 -16.98
N ALA A 28 -40.25 6.02 -17.61
CA ALA A 28 -40.94 4.81 -18.05
C ALA A 28 -39.97 3.62 -18.19
N SER A 29 -40.46 2.45 -17.79
CA SER A 29 -40.12 1.07 -18.21
C SER A 29 -39.16 0.88 -19.41
N GLN A 30 -38.32 -0.15 -19.48
CA GLN A 30 -38.61 -1.57 -19.18
C GLN A 30 -37.37 -2.36 -18.73
N ALA A 31 -37.57 -3.45 -17.99
CA ALA A 31 -36.53 -4.45 -17.70
C ALA A 31 -36.74 -5.71 -18.57
N PRO A 32 -35.68 -6.34 -19.10
CA PRO A 32 -35.77 -7.67 -19.70
C PRO A 32 -36.16 -8.72 -18.66
N ALA A 33 -37.10 -9.62 -19.00
CA ALA A 33 -37.55 -10.67 -18.09
C ALA A 33 -36.54 -11.81 -17.96
N ALA A 34 -36.44 -12.40 -16.77
CA ALA A 34 -35.64 -13.61 -16.55
C ALA A 34 -36.31 -14.84 -17.18
N THR A 35 -35.55 -15.63 -17.94
CA THR A 35 -35.95 -16.98 -18.36
C THR A 35 -35.54 -17.98 -17.31
N LEU A 36 -36.51 -18.56 -16.61
CA LEU A 36 -36.28 -19.71 -15.72
C LEU A 36 -36.05 -20.98 -16.56
N ALA A 37 -35.02 -21.74 -16.20
CA ALA A 37 -34.84 -23.12 -16.63
C ALA A 37 -34.56 -23.96 -15.37
N ASP A 38 -35.41 -24.96 -15.11
CA ASP A 38 -35.27 -25.89 -13.97
C ASP A 38 -34.35 -27.06 -14.36
N GLY A 39 -33.60 -27.60 -13.40
CA GLY A 39 -32.32 -28.26 -13.71
C GLY A 39 -31.70 -29.24 -12.71
N SER A 40 -32.43 -29.68 -11.67
CA SER A 40 -32.05 -30.80 -10.77
C SER A 40 -30.76 -30.68 -9.92
N ALA A 41 -30.81 -31.21 -8.70
CA ALA A 41 -29.74 -31.13 -7.71
C ALA A 41 -28.51 -32.00 -8.02
N GLY A 42 -27.33 -31.50 -7.61
CA GLY A 42 -26.08 -32.25 -7.45
C GLY A 42 -25.19 -31.57 -6.40
N SER A 43 -24.77 -32.29 -5.36
CA SER A 43 -23.98 -31.72 -4.26
C SER A 43 -22.51 -31.59 -4.61
N GLY A 44 -21.92 -30.43 -4.32
CA GLY A 44 -20.47 -30.20 -4.37
C GLY A 44 -20.12 -28.82 -3.79
N ASP A 45 -19.04 -28.74 -3.03
CA ASP A 45 -18.61 -27.48 -2.40
C ASP A 45 -18.17 -26.44 -3.43
N PRO A 46 -18.58 -25.16 -3.30
CA PRO A 46 -18.03 -24.08 -4.10
C PRO A 46 -16.59 -23.79 -3.65
N LYS A 47 -15.62 -24.48 -4.26
CA LYS A 47 -14.22 -24.07 -4.22
C LYS A 47 -14.14 -22.65 -4.76
N ALA A 48 -13.95 -21.67 -3.88
CA ALA A 48 -13.79 -20.27 -4.23
C ALA A 48 -12.44 -20.02 -4.92
N ALA A 49 -12.37 -20.35 -6.22
CA ALA A 49 -11.40 -19.74 -7.11
C ALA A 49 -11.88 -18.31 -7.39
N GLY A 50 -11.05 -17.31 -7.07
CA GLY A 50 -11.30 -15.94 -7.51
C GLY A 50 -11.22 -15.86 -9.04
N GLU A 51 -12.11 -15.09 -9.66
CA GLU A 51 -12.06 -14.85 -11.09
C GLU A 51 -10.99 -13.80 -11.40
N ASP A 52 -9.75 -14.26 -11.62
CA ASP A 52 -8.64 -13.43 -12.08
C ASP A 52 -8.97 -12.82 -13.44
N THR A 53 -9.36 -11.55 -13.43
CA THR A 53 -9.67 -10.78 -14.65
C THR A 53 -8.38 -10.40 -15.37
N ALA A 54 -7.77 -11.37 -16.06
CA ALA A 54 -6.51 -11.22 -16.79
C ALA A 54 -6.65 -10.38 -18.07
N SER A 55 -6.96 -9.09 -17.93
CA SER A 55 -6.82 -8.09 -18.98
C SER A 55 -5.37 -7.59 -19.04
N GLY A 56 -4.69 -7.83 -20.16
CA GLY A 56 -3.25 -7.61 -20.29
C GLY A 56 -2.79 -6.16 -20.37
N GLU A 57 -2.50 -5.56 -19.21
CA GLU A 57 -1.55 -4.44 -19.05
C GLU A 57 -0.62 -4.71 -17.84
N THR A 58 0.46 -5.44 -18.12
CA THR A 58 1.79 -5.21 -17.52
C THR A 58 2.21 -3.77 -17.87
N ASP A 59 2.67 -2.89 -16.97
CA ASP A 59 3.21 -3.12 -15.62
C ASP A 59 2.73 -2.05 -14.60
N GLY A 60 3.36 -2.00 -13.41
CA GLY A 60 3.34 -0.83 -12.54
C GLY A 60 2.97 -1.06 -11.08
N ALA A 61 2.59 -2.28 -10.68
CA ALA A 61 2.46 -2.62 -9.26
C ALA A 61 3.84 -2.82 -8.63
N ALA A 62 4.10 -2.25 -7.45
CA ALA A 62 5.43 -2.21 -6.84
C ALA A 62 6.10 -3.59 -6.68
N THR A 63 5.27 -4.60 -6.40
CA THR A 63 5.65 -6.01 -6.18
C THR A 63 5.57 -6.88 -7.43
N GLY A 64 5.13 -6.34 -8.57
CA GLY A 64 4.67 -7.15 -9.71
C GLY A 64 3.46 -8.04 -9.39
N ASN A 65 2.76 -7.78 -8.27
CA ASN A 65 1.77 -8.68 -7.67
C ASN A 65 2.36 -10.06 -7.29
N SER A 66 3.59 -10.09 -6.76
CA SER A 66 4.17 -11.31 -6.20
C SER A 66 3.35 -11.85 -5.02
N PRO A 67 3.45 -13.16 -4.70
CA PRO A 67 2.91 -13.72 -3.47
C PRO A 67 3.45 -13.02 -2.21
N TYR A 68 2.62 -12.97 -1.17
CA TYR A 68 2.85 -12.26 0.10
C TYR A 68 2.32 -13.10 1.27
N TYR A 69 2.51 -12.64 2.51
CA TYR A 69 2.03 -13.34 3.71
C TYR A 69 0.60 -12.93 4.10
N THR A 70 -0.27 -13.92 4.27
CA THR A 70 -1.70 -13.76 4.61
C THR A 70 -1.99 -13.87 6.11
N ASP A 71 -0.98 -14.16 6.95
CA ASP A 71 -1.09 -14.20 8.41
C ASP A 71 -1.74 -12.91 8.96
N LEU A 72 -2.88 -13.04 9.64
CA LEU A 72 -3.58 -11.91 10.25
C LEU A 72 -3.05 -11.60 11.66
N PRO A 73 -3.14 -10.34 12.13
CA PRO A 73 -2.80 -9.99 13.50
C PRO A 73 -3.71 -10.72 14.52
N PRO A 74 -3.21 -11.02 15.73
CA PRO A 74 -3.97 -11.78 16.72
C PRO A 74 -5.24 -11.02 17.17
N LEU A 75 -6.31 -11.79 17.39
CA LEU A 75 -7.60 -11.26 17.82
C LEU A 75 -7.49 -10.65 19.22
N VAL A 76 -7.60 -9.32 19.30
CA VAL A 76 -7.69 -8.60 20.58
C VAL A 76 -9.10 -8.80 21.15
N THR A 77 -9.32 -9.90 21.84
CA THR A 77 -10.51 -10.08 22.69
C THR A 77 -10.43 -9.10 23.86
N PRO A 78 -11.46 -8.26 24.10
CA PRO A 78 -11.50 -7.44 25.31
C PRO A 78 -11.44 -8.34 26.56
N ASP A 79 -10.60 -7.96 27.53
CA ASP A 79 -10.51 -8.69 28.79
C ASP A 79 -11.87 -8.79 29.46
N ARG A 80 -12.20 -9.99 29.95
CA ARG A 80 -13.40 -10.19 30.77
C ARG A 80 -13.26 -9.31 32.03
N PRO A 81 -14.25 -8.44 32.34
CA PRO A 81 -14.16 -7.56 33.51
C PRO A 81 -13.87 -8.34 34.79
N GLY A 82 -12.73 -8.05 35.43
CA GLY A 82 -12.27 -8.69 36.67
C GLY A 82 -10.93 -9.46 36.58
N SER A 83 -10.40 -9.71 35.38
CA SER A 83 -9.12 -10.45 35.21
C SER A 83 -7.86 -9.59 35.44
N SER A 84 -7.58 -9.19 36.69
CA SER A 84 -6.36 -8.44 37.02
C SER A 84 -5.11 -9.35 37.12
N SER A 85 -4.43 -9.59 36.00
CA SER A 85 -3.14 -10.30 35.95
C SER A 85 -1.97 -9.32 35.93
N GLY A 86 -1.32 -9.12 37.09
CA GLY A 86 -0.14 -8.25 37.20
C GLY A 86 1.11 -8.87 36.58
N LEU A 87 1.40 -8.50 35.33
CA LEU A 87 2.65 -8.78 34.62
C LEU A 87 3.22 -7.48 34.03
N PRO A 88 4.54 -7.36 33.80
CA PRO A 88 5.10 -6.23 33.07
C PRO A 88 4.52 -6.19 31.65
N ALA A 89 4.33 -4.99 31.10
CA ALA A 89 3.68 -4.76 29.81
C ALA A 89 4.56 -5.09 28.60
N ALA A 90 5.04 -6.33 28.51
CA ALA A 90 5.47 -6.92 27.25
C ALA A 90 4.24 -7.08 26.36
N GLY A 91 4.26 -6.47 25.17
CA GLY A 91 3.22 -6.69 24.17
C GLY A 91 3.25 -8.12 23.64
N SER A 92 2.18 -8.55 22.97
CA SER A 92 2.19 -9.76 22.15
C SER A 92 3.35 -9.70 21.14
N ALA A 93 4.03 -10.82 20.90
CA ALA A 93 5.22 -10.86 20.04
C ALA A 93 4.93 -10.39 18.59
N GLU A 94 3.68 -10.53 18.16
CA GLU A 94 3.14 -10.04 16.89
C GLU A 94 3.04 -8.51 16.82
N ALA A 95 2.95 -7.83 17.97
CA ALA A 95 3.07 -6.37 18.11
C ALA A 95 4.52 -5.90 18.34
N GLY A 96 5.50 -6.80 18.32
CA GLY A 96 6.92 -6.45 18.31
C GLY A 96 7.38 -6.12 16.89
N ILE A 97 8.00 -4.96 16.69
CA ILE A 97 8.71 -4.61 15.45
C ILE A 97 10.21 -4.51 15.77
N PRO A 98 11.09 -5.18 14.99
CA PRO A 98 12.55 -5.11 15.17
C PRO A 98 13.07 -3.67 15.17
N ALA A 99 14.03 -3.36 16.05
CA ALA A 99 14.49 -2.00 16.32
C ALA A 99 14.92 -1.22 15.06
N SER A 100 15.82 -1.78 14.24
CA SER A 100 16.29 -1.12 13.01
C SER A 100 15.18 -0.96 11.97
N VAL A 101 14.24 -1.92 11.93
CA VAL A 101 13.08 -1.89 11.02
C VAL A 101 12.07 -0.82 11.45
N LEU A 102 11.80 -0.70 12.75
CA LEU A 102 10.93 0.32 13.33
C LEU A 102 11.52 1.74 13.19
N ALA A 103 12.84 1.87 13.32
CA ALA A 103 13.55 3.12 13.10
C ALA A 103 13.42 3.58 11.63
N ALA A 104 13.63 2.68 10.67
CA ALA A 104 13.49 2.96 9.25
C ALA A 104 12.07 3.47 8.86
N TYR A 105 11.00 2.83 9.36
CA TYR A 105 9.63 3.30 9.08
C TYR A 105 9.34 4.68 9.66
N LYS A 106 9.82 4.98 10.87
CA LYS A 106 9.68 6.31 11.49
C LYS A 106 10.51 7.37 10.76
N GLN A 107 11.71 7.03 10.28
CA GLN A 107 12.55 7.93 9.49
C GLN A 107 11.95 8.23 8.12
N ALA A 108 11.35 7.23 7.47
CA ALA A 108 10.63 7.38 6.22
C ALA A 108 9.41 8.30 6.37
N GLU A 109 8.60 8.12 7.42
CA GLU A 109 7.52 9.05 7.80
C GLU A 109 8.03 10.48 7.97
N GLN A 110 9.08 10.71 8.77
CA GLN A 110 9.62 12.05 9.04
C GLN A 110 10.15 12.74 7.77
N THR A 111 10.80 11.97 6.90
CA THR A 111 11.36 12.47 5.64
C THR A 111 10.25 12.79 4.63
N VAL A 112 9.21 11.96 4.55
CA VAL A 112 8.01 12.25 3.75
C VAL A 112 7.25 13.44 4.31
N ALA A 113 6.98 13.52 5.63
CA ALA A 113 6.33 14.67 6.24
C ALA A 113 7.08 16.01 6.04
N THR A 114 8.39 15.95 5.76
CA THR A 114 9.21 17.12 5.42
C THR A 114 9.23 17.45 3.92
N THR A 115 9.12 16.44 3.04
CA THR A 115 9.28 16.62 1.56
C THR A 115 7.98 16.52 0.76
N ASP A 116 6.93 15.93 1.34
CA ASP A 116 5.54 15.88 0.89
C ASP A 116 4.61 15.85 2.14
N PRO A 117 4.40 17.01 2.79
CA PRO A 117 3.50 17.13 3.94
C PRO A 117 2.02 16.90 3.56
N SER A 118 1.67 16.99 2.28
CA SER A 118 0.32 16.71 1.75
C SER A 118 -0.05 15.24 1.94
N CYS A 119 0.88 14.34 1.64
CA CYS A 119 0.66 12.89 1.69
C CYS A 119 0.26 12.36 3.08
N ARG A 120 0.84 12.92 4.16
CA ARG A 120 0.58 12.52 5.56
C ARG A 120 0.72 10.99 5.80
N LEU A 121 1.75 10.40 5.19
CA LEU A 121 2.16 9.01 5.36
C LEU A 121 2.33 8.63 6.84
N PRO A 122 1.58 7.64 7.38
CA PRO A 122 1.78 7.12 8.72
C PRO A 122 2.75 5.92 8.72
N TRP A 123 3.74 5.91 9.61
CA TRP A 123 4.74 4.82 9.68
C TRP A 123 4.11 3.44 9.89
N GLN A 124 2.94 3.36 10.54
CA GLN A 124 2.22 2.10 10.75
C GLN A 124 1.78 1.44 9.43
N LEU A 125 1.60 2.21 8.35
CA LEU A 125 1.26 1.67 7.03
C LEU A 125 2.48 0.98 6.39
N LEU A 126 3.67 1.57 6.53
CA LEU A 126 4.93 0.93 6.13
C LEU A 126 5.17 -0.35 6.94
N ALA A 127 4.93 -0.31 8.25
CA ALA A 127 5.03 -1.49 9.12
C ALA A 127 4.02 -2.59 8.75
N ALA A 128 2.81 -2.23 8.33
CA ALA A 128 1.82 -3.19 7.87
C ALA A 128 2.24 -3.87 6.56
N ILE A 129 2.74 -3.10 5.59
CA ILE A 129 3.27 -3.62 4.33
C ILE A 129 4.50 -4.50 4.60
N GLY A 130 5.47 -4.02 5.40
CA GLY A 130 6.68 -4.80 5.75
C GLY A 130 6.40 -6.13 6.46
N LYS A 131 5.34 -6.21 7.30
CA LYS A 131 4.89 -7.48 7.90
C LYS A 131 4.35 -8.44 6.84
N VAL A 132 3.57 -7.94 5.88
CA VAL A 132 2.92 -8.71 4.81
C VAL A 132 3.89 -9.12 3.70
N GLU A 133 4.85 -8.27 3.33
CA GLU A 133 5.80 -8.53 2.24
C GLU A 133 6.95 -9.44 2.67
N SER A 134 7.55 -9.21 3.84
CA SER A 134 8.79 -9.90 4.25
C SER A 134 8.81 -10.37 5.71
N GLY A 135 7.73 -10.19 6.46
CA GLY A 135 7.72 -10.51 7.89
C GLY A 135 8.61 -9.58 8.72
N GLN A 136 8.62 -8.28 8.41
CA GLN A 136 9.54 -7.27 8.97
C GLN A 136 11.00 -7.63 8.70
N ALA A 137 11.43 -7.70 7.44
CA ALA A 137 12.79 -8.08 7.04
C ALA A 137 13.22 -9.46 7.60
N ARG A 138 12.36 -10.47 7.45
CA ARG A 138 12.48 -11.81 8.03
C ARG A 138 12.76 -11.77 9.54
N GLY A 139 11.94 -11.06 10.31
CA GLY A 139 12.08 -10.92 11.76
C GLY A 139 13.20 -9.96 12.20
N GLY A 140 13.61 -9.05 11.31
CA GLY A 140 14.64 -8.05 11.54
C GLY A 140 16.06 -8.58 11.34
N ARG A 141 16.28 -9.50 10.40
CA ARG A 141 17.62 -10.08 10.16
C ARG A 141 18.51 -9.15 9.32
N VAL A 142 18.68 -7.93 9.79
CA VAL A 142 19.51 -6.86 9.22
C VAL A 142 20.83 -6.70 10.00
N ASP A 143 21.81 -6.02 9.40
CA ASP A 143 23.01 -5.55 10.07
C ASP A 143 22.79 -4.19 10.76
N ALA A 144 23.85 -3.64 11.37
CA ALA A 144 23.79 -2.35 12.07
C ALA A 144 23.55 -1.13 11.16
N ASN A 145 23.61 -1.29 9.83
CA ASN A 145 23.28 -0.26 8.84
C ASN A 145 21.86 -0.44 8.28
N GLY A 146 21.14 -1.50 8.68
CA GLY A 146 19.83 -1.86 8.16
C GLY A 146 19.83 -2.76 6.92
N THR A 147 20.98 -3.25 6.45
CA THR A 147 21.07 -4.12 5.28
C THR A 147 20.77 -5.57 5.65
N THR A 148 19.88 -6.26 4.93
CA THR A 148 19.51 -7.64 5.25
C THR A 148 20.70 -8.59 5.12
N THR A 149 20.94 -9.41 6.15
CA THR A 149 22.06 -10.37 6.24
C THR A 149 22.06 -11.48 5.18
N SER A 150 21.00 -11.55 4.36
CA SER A 150 20.84 -12.41 3.19
C SER A 150 19.74 -11.80 2.32
N PRO A 151 19.89 -11.71 0.98
CA PRO A 151 18.87 -11.14 0.11
C PRO A 151 17.48 -11.77 0.34
N ILE A 152 16.45 -10.93 0.33
CA ILE A 152 15.06 -11.37 0.40
C ILE A 152 14.54 -11.34 -1.04
N LEU A 153 14.33 -12.51 -1.65
CA LEU A 153 13.84 -12.64 -3.01
C LEU A 153 12.50 -13.38 -3.03
N GLY A 154 11.58 -12.88 -3.85
CA GLY A 154 10.35 -13.56 -4.23
C GLY A 154 10.55 -14.66 -5.29
N PRO A 155 9.47 -15.31 -5.74
CA PRO A 155 9.51 -16.17 -6.91
C PRO A 155 9.82 -15.35 -8.18
N ALA A 156 10.44 -16.00 -9.17
CA ALA A 156 10.66 -15.40 -10.50
C ALA A 156 9.31 -15.17 -11.19
N LEU A 157 9.04 -13.94 -11.65
CA LEU A 157 7.77 -13.53 -12.23
C LEU A 157 7.61 -14.06 -13.67
N ASN A 158 7.42 -15.37 -13.77
CA ASN A 158 7.38 -16.14 -15.02
C ASN A 158 5.95 -16.37 -15.58
N GLY A 159 4.93 -15.67 -15.05
CA GLY A 159 3.53 -15.81 -15.47
C GLY A 159 2.78 -17.04 -14.92
N GLN A 160 3.38 -17.84 -14.02
CA GLN A 160 2.75 -19.05 -13.48
C GLN A 160 2.14 -18.79 -12.09
N GLY A 161 0.95 -18.19 -12.06
CA GLY A 161 0.19 -17.88 -10.82
C GLY A 161 0.41 -16.47 -10.27
N PHE A 162 1.18 -15.64 -10.97
CA PHE A 162 1.43 -14.23 -10.72
C PHE A 162 1.86 -13.58 -12.05
N ALA A 163 2.29 -12.32 -12.06
CA ALA A 163 2.65 -11.61 -13.30
C ALA A 163 3.80 -12.27 -14.08
N LEU A 164 3.87 -11.93 -15.38
CA LEU A 164 5.00 -12.22 -16.25
C LEU A 164 5.83 -10.93 -16.41
N ILE A 165 6.94 -10.82 -15.67
CA ILE A 165 7.89 -9.71 -15.76
C ILE A 165 9.25 -10.30 -16.14
N LYS A 166 9.82 -9.81 -17.25
CA LYS A 166 11.14 -10.22 -17.72
C LYS A 166 12.22 -9.43 -17.00
N ASP A 167 13.44 -9.95 -17.00
CA ASP A 167 14.65 -9.23 -16.53
C ASP A 167 14.69 -7.78 -17.05
N THR A 168 14.80 -6.82 -16.12
CA THR A 168 14.90 -5.38 -16.40
C THR A 168 16.21 -4.72 -15.93
N ASP A 169 17.10 -5.44 -15.23
CA ASP A 169 18.34 -4.89 -14.66
C ASP A 169 19.64 -5.68 -15.00
N GLY A 170 19.52 -6.83 -15.66
CA GLY A 170 20.60 -7.77 -15.96
C GLY A 170 20.82 -8.84 -14.89
N GLY A 171 19.83 -9.07 -14.01
CA GLY A 171 19.96 -9.88 -12.79
C GLY A 171 20.77 -9.17 -11.68
N ALA A 172 20.80 -7.84 -11.66
CA ALA A 172 21.68 -7.06 -10.79
C ALA A 172 21.26 -7.08 -9.31
N TYR A 173 19.95 -7.12 -9.01
CA TYR A 173 19.44 -7.20 -7.63
C TYR A 173 19.00 -8.60 -7.19
N ASP A 174 18.75 -9.53 -8.13
CA ASP A 174 18.18 -10.86 -7.83
C ASP A 174 18.92 -12.07 -8.46
N SER A 175 19.90 -11.83 -9.33
CA SER A 175 20.65 -12.84 -10.09
C SER A 175 19.85 -13.68 -11.11
N ASP A 176 18.67 -13.22 -11.55
CA ASP A 176 17.80 -13.93 -12.52
C ASP A 176 17.70 -13.18 -13.86
N SER A 177 18.67 -13.38 -14.76
CA SER A 177 18.72 -12.73 -16.08
C SER A 177 17.71 -13.28 -17.10
N VAL A 178 16.49 -13.61 -16.63
CA VAL A 178 15.37 -14.09 -17.44
C VAL A 178 14.06 -13.46 -16.96
N HIS A 179 13.79 -13.46 -15.65
CA HIS A 179 12.57 -12.88 -15.06
C HIS A 179 12.86 -12.14 -13.76
N ASP A 180 12.46 -10.88 -13.67
CA ASP A 180 12.47 -10.07 -12.45
C ASP A 180 11.82 -10.83 -11.27
N ARG A 181 12.40 -10.67 -10.09
CA ARG A 181 11.82 -11.05 -8.78
C ARG A 181 11.49 -9.81 -7.99
N ALA A 182 10.56 -9.92 -7.05
CA ALA A 182 10.39 -8.91 -6.02
C ALA A 182 11.53 -9.03 -4.98
N VAL A 183 12.22 -7.92 -4.67
CA VAL A 183 13.48 -7.87 -3.91
C VAL A 183 13.34 -7.04 -2.63
N GLY A 184 14.04 -7.49 -1.58
CA GLY A 184 14.27 -6.73 -0.35
C GLY A 184 13.11 -6.81 0.65
N PRO A 185 13.25 -6.18 1.84
CA PRO A 185 12.24 -6.29 2.89
C PRO A 185 10.92 -5.58 2.57
N MET A 186 10.86 -4.79 1.49
CA MET A 186 9.63 -4.18 0.96
C MET A 186 9.26 -4.70 -0.44
N GLN A 187 9.88 -5.81 -0.89
CA GLN A 187 9.52 -6.59 -2.08
C GLN A 187 9.32 -5.77 -3.37
N PHE A 188 10.26 -4.88 -3.70
CA PHE A 188 10.23 -4.11 -4.96
C PHE A 188 10.76 -4.93 -6.14
N ILE A 189 10.09 -4.90 -7.29
CA ILE A 189 10.67 -5.39 -8.55
C ILE A 189 11.77 -4.41 -9.07
N PRO A 190 12.86 -4.89 -9.71
CA PRO A 190 13.96 -4.07 -10.21
C PRO A 190 13.53 -2.84 -11.03
N SER A 191 12.58 -3.00 -11.95
CA SER A 191 12.00 -1.91 -12.75
C SER A 191 11.31 -0.81 -11.90
N THR A 192 10.67 -1.17 -10.79
CA THR A 192 10.13 -0.19 -9.83
C THR A 192 11.26 0.40 -8.99
N TRP A 193 12.24 -0.40 -8.55
CA TRP A 193 13.39 0.09 -7.79
C TRP A 193 14.21 1.14 -8.55
N ALA A 194 14.41 0.95 -9.86
CA ALA A 194 15.08 1.91 -10.73
C ALA A 194 14.42 3.30 -10.74
N SER A 195 13.11 3.36 -10.51
CA SER A 195 12.34 4.62 -10.45
C SER A 195 12.22 5.19 -9.03
N TRP A 196 12.04 4.33 -8.01
CA TRP A 196 11.64 4.74 -6.65
C TRP A 196 12.71 4.57 -5.58
N GLY A 197 13.75 3.79 -5.84
CA GLY A 197 14.83 3.50 -4.88
C GLY A 197 15.46 4.77 -4.33
N GLN A 198 15.82 4.74 -3.04
CA GLN A 198 16.34 5.88 -2.29
C GLN A 198 17.72 5.52 -1.71
N ASP A 199 18.50 6.56 -1.40
CA ASP A 199 19.60 6.49 -0.43
C ASP A 199 19.02 7.14 0.84
N ALA A 200 18.82 6.35 1.88
CA ALA A 200 18.21 6.79 3.13
C ALA A 200 19.03 6.44 4.38
N ASN A 201 20.02 5.55 4.26
CA ASN A 201 21.05 5.39 5.29
C ASN A 201 22.20 6.42 5.15
N GLY A 202 22.37 7.06 3.99
CA GLY A 202 23.39 8.06 3.70
C GLY A 202 24.74 7.50 3.23
N ASP A 203 24.81 6.23 2.79
CA ASP A 203 26.06 5.57 2.39
C ASP A 203 26.48 5.83 0.92
N GLY A 204 25.62 6.48 0.13
CA GLY A 204 25.87 6.80 -1.28
C GLY A 204 25.32 5.75 -2.26
N ARG A 205 24.60 4.72 -1.79
CA ARG A 205 24.00 3.65 -2.60
C ARG A 205 22.47 3.69 -2.50
N LYS A 206 21.82 2.87 -3.34
CA LYS A 206 20.38 2.60 -3.31
C LYS A 206 20.17 1.10 -3.29
N ASP A 207 20.24 0.48 -2.12
CA ASP A 207 20.15 -0.98 -1.99
C ASP A 207 18.71 -1.41 -1.66
N PRO A 208 18.02 -2.17 -2.53
CA PRO A 208 16.68 -2.68 -2.18
C PRO A 208 16.72 -3.60 -0.95
N ASN A 209 17.88 -4.14 -0.58
CA ASN A 209 18.08 -4.95 0.62
C ASN A 209 18.35 -4.14 1.89
N ASN A 210 18.47 -2.80 1.82
CA ASN A 210 18.55 -1.95 3.00
C ASN A 210 17.14 -1.49 3.44
N ILE A 211 16.81 -1.67 4.72
CA ILE A 211 15.47 -1.35 5.24
C ILE A 211 15.18 0.16 5.25
N TYR A 212 16.17 1.04 5.42
CA TYR A 212 15.97 2.49 5.37
C TYR A 212 15.65 2.93 3.94
N ASP A 213 16.45 2.48 2.97
CA ASP A 213 16.27 2.77 1.54
C ASP A 213 14.89 2.26 1.07
N ALA A 214 14.58 1.01 1.39
CA ALA A 214 13.33 0.36 1.01
C ALA A 214 12.10 1.00 1.70
N ALA A 215 12.20 1.39 2.97
CA ALA A 215 11.13 2.08 3.69
C ALA A 215 10.84 3.47 3.10
N LEU A 216 11.87 4.25 2.76
CA LEU A 216 11.67 5.57 2.15
C LEU A 216 11.16 5.47 0.70
N ALA A 217 11.65 4.49 -0.07
CA ALA A 217 11.14 4.19 -1.40
C ALA A 217 9.65 3.80 -1.36
N ALA A 218 9.26 2.91 -0.45
CA ALA A 218 7.86 2.54 -0.21
C ALA A 218 7.02 3.75 0.22
N GLY A 219 7.53 4.59 1.12
CA GLY A 219 6.87 5.83 1.55
C GLY A 219 6.57 6.76 0.37
N ARG A 220 7.56 7.04 -0.48
CA ARG A 220 7.37 7.88 -1.68
C ARG A 220 6.43 7.25 -2.71
N TYR A 221 6.52 5.93 -2.93
CA TYR A 221 5.64 5.21 -3.84
C TYR A 221 4.16 5.28 -3.39
N LEU A 222 3.91 5.16 -2.09
CA LEU A 222 2.56 5.27 -1.53
C LEU A 222 1.97 6.67 -1.70
N CYS A 223 2.78 7.73 -1.56
CA CYS A 223 2.37 9.12 -1.79
C CYS A 223 2.12 9.49 -3.27
N ALA A 224 2.61 8.69 -4.22
CA ALA A 224 2.58 9.01 -5.64
C ALA A 224 1.18 9.35 -6.17
N ASN A 225 1.09 10.33 -7.08
CA ASN A 225 -0.15 10.88 -7.67
C ASN A 225 -0.99 11.71 -6.69
N ASP A 226 -0.33 12.63 -5.95
CA ASP A 226 -0.94 13.63 -5.06
C ASP A 226 -1.92 13.04 -4.01
N ARG A 227 -1.66 11.80 -3.57
CA ARG A 227 -2.55 11.05 -2.67
C ARG A 227 -2.48 11.55 -1.24
N ASP A 228 -3.62 11.59 -0.56
CA ASP A 228 -3.72 11.93 0.85
C ASP A 228 -3.97 10.67 1.70
N LEU A 229 -2.93 10.13 2.35
CA LEU A 229 -3.01 8.85 3.08
C LEU A 229 -3.77 8.95 4.42
N ALA A 230 -4.24 10.14 4.81
CA ALA A 230 -5.25 10.28 5.86
C ALA A 230 -6.69 10.06 5.33
N LEU A 231 -6.90 10.09 4.02
CA LEU A 231 -8.16 9.72 3.37
C LEU A 231 -8.18 8.23 3.05
N ALA A 232 -9.15 7.51 3.60
CA ALA A 232 -9.24 6.05 3.43
C ALA A 232 -9.27 5.61 1.95
N ALA A 233 -9.93 6.38 1.08
CA ALA A 233 -10.02 6.07 -0.35
C ALA A 233 -8.69 6.22 -1.11
N ASP A 234 -7.75 7.05 -0.62
CA ASP A 234 -6.43 7.24 -1.22
C ASP A 234 -5.40 6.29 -0.62
N LEU A 235 -5.53 5.96 0.67
CA LEU A 235 -4.82 4.84 1.30
C LEU A 235 -5.15 3.51 0.58
N ASP A 236 -6.42 3.26 0.29
CA ASP A 236 -6.83 2.04 -0.44
C ASP A 236 -6.23 1.98 -1.85
N LYS A 237 -6.20 3.11 -2.59
CA LYS A 237 -5.51 3.21 -3.89
C LYS A 237 -4.00 3.00 -3.76
N ALA A 238 -3.37 3.52 -2.71
CA ALA A 238 -1.93 3.40 -2.50
C ALA A 238 -1.55 1.94 -2.25
N VAL A 239 -2.26 1.25 -1.35
CA VAL A 239 -2.05 -0.17 -1.05
C VAL A 239 -2.35 -1.04 -2.28
N LEU A 240 -3.44 -0.79 -3.01
CA LEU A 240 -3.75 -1.52 -4.26
C LEU A 240 -2.78 -1.22 -5.41
N SER A 241 -2.04 -0.11 -5.38
CA SER A 241 -0.91 0.10 -6.31
C SER A 241 0.35 -0.67 -5.89
N TYR A 242 0.50 -1.03 -4.60
CA TYR A 242 1.60 -1.86 -4.15
C TYR A 242 1.46 -3.32 -4.63
N ASN A 243 0.26 -3.87 -4.47
CA ASN A 243 -0.17 -5.17 -4.99
C ASN A 243 -1.69 -5.11 -5.28
N ARG A 244 -2.12 -5.47 -6.50
CA ARG A 244 -3.50 -5.30 -7.01
C ARG A 244 -4.51 -6.33 -6.47
N SER A 245 -4.39 -6.75 -5.21
CA SER A 245 -5.27 -7.74 -4.58
C SER A 245 -6.14 -7.15 -3.45
N THR A 246 -7.43 -7.48 -3.47
CA THR A 246 -8.38 -7.12 -2.40
C THR A 246 -8.08 -7.87 -1.08
N GLU A 247 -7.48 -9.06 -1.16
CA GLU A 247 -7.01 -9.79 0.02
C GLU A 247 -5.78 -9.10 0.63
N TYR A 248 -4.79 -8.74 -0.20
CA TYR A 248 -3.64 -7.93 0.22
C TYR A 248 -4.08 -6.65 0.93
N LEU A 249 -5.03 -5.90 0.33
CA LEU A 249 -5.62 -4.71 0.94
C LEU A 249 -6.24 -5.00 2.31
N ARG A 250 -7.02 -6.08 2.45
CA ARG A 250 -7.63 -6.49 3.72
C ARG A 250 -6.58 -6.83 4.78
N THR A 251 -5.54 -7.56 4.41
CA THR A 251 -4.47 -8.01 5.31
C THR A 251 -3.60 -6.84 5.76
N VAL A 252 -3.17 -5.97 4.84
CA VAL A 252 -2.45 -4.73 5.16
C VAL A 252 -3.29 -3.80 6.05
N ARG A 253 -4.58 -3.59 5.75
CA ARG A 253 -5.46 -2.78 6.62
C ARG A 253 -5.63 -3.39 8.01
N SER A 254 -5.66 -4.72 8.12
CA SER A 254 -5.73 -5.42 9.41
C SER A 254 -4.49 -5.16 10.26
N TRP A 255 -3.29 -5.29 9.69
CA TRP A 255 -2.03 -4.97 10.36
C TRP A 255 -1.86 -3.48 10.66
N TYR A 256 -2.27 -2.61 9.74
CA TYR A 256 -2.23 -1.15 9.94
C TYR A 256 -3.09 -0.74 11.14
N SER A 257 -4.36 -1.16 11.19
CA SER A 257 -5.23 -0.90 12.34
C SER A 257 -4.81 -1.63 13.62
N TYR A 258 -3.98 -2.68 13.54
CA TYR A 258 -3.35 -3.31 14.70
C TYR A 258 -2.22 -2.43 15.26
N TYR A 259 -1.23 -2.05 14.44
CA TYR A 259 -0.12 -1.18 14.85
C TYR A 259 -0.58 0.23 15.29
N GLN A 260 -1.70 0.74 14.76
CA GLN A 260 -2.34 1.97 15.24
C GLN A 260 -2.81 1.91 16.71
N ARG A 261 -3.10 0.71 17.26
CA ARG A 261 -3.48 0.54 18.67
C ARG A 261 -2.28 0.45 19.61
N GLY A 262 -1.09 0.23 19.07
CA GLY A 262 0.16 0.09 19.81
C GLY A 262 1.12 -0.88 19.12
N THR A 263 2.40 -0.65 19.37
CA THR A 263 3.51 -1.56 19.04
C THR A 263 4.51 -1.47 20.17
N HIS A 264 5.45 -2.41 20.24
CA HIS A 264 6.70 -2.20 20.98
C HIS A 264 7.90 -2.55 20.12
N GLU A 265 9.06 -2.05 20.54
CA GLU A 265 10.34 -2.35 19.92
C GLU A 265 10.88 -3.68 20.47
N ILE A 266 11.45 -4.51 19.60
CA ILE A 266 12.11 -5.77 19.97
C ILE A 266 13.51 -5.83 19.33
N PRO A 267 14.46 -6.62 19.87
CA PRO A 267 15.79 -6.76 19.29
C PRO A 267 15.75 -7.27 17.85
N ASP A 268 16.66 -6.77 17.01
CA ASP A 268 16.80 -7.24 15.64
C ASP A 268 17.11 -8.75 15.59
N GLY A 269 16.52 -9.43 14.61
CA GLY A 269 16.57 -10.89 14.45
C GLY A 269 15.60 -11.69 15.34
N THR A 270 14.80 -11.05 16.21
CA THR A 270 13.87 -11.74 17.14
C THR A 270 12.39 -11.69 16.74
N GLY A 271 12.04 -11.01 15.64
CA GLY A 271 10.64 -10.84 15.22
C GLY A 271 9.96 -12.11 14.73
N THR A 272 8.65 -12.24 14.99
CA THR A 272 7.87 -13.40 14.57
C THR A 272 7.78 -13.48 13.04
N LEU A 273 8.28 -14.58 12.49
CA LEU A 273 8.14 -14.88 11.06
C LEU A 273 6.67 -15.24 10.75
N PRO A 274 6.06 -14.63 9.71
CA PRO A 274 4.80 -15.11 9.16
C PRO A 274 4.99 -16.50 8.52
N SER A 275 3.88 -17.22 8.35
CA SER A 275 3.87 -18.66 8.08
C SER A 275 3.00 -19.07 6.89
N THR A 276 2.07 -18.22 6.46
CA THR A 276 1.04 -18.53 5.47
C THR A 276 1.25 -17.65 4.23
N PRO A 277 1.76 -18.18 3.11
CA PRO A 277 1.77 -17.45 1.85
C PRO A 277 0.34 -17.34 1.28
N SER A 278 0.16 -16.38 0.37
CA SER A 278 -0.98 -16.27 -0.56
C SER A 278 -0.90 -17.32 -1.67
#